data_AF-A0A6C0KNJ1-F1
#
_entry.id   AF-A0A6C0KNJ1-F1
#
_cell.length_a   1.000
_cell.length_b   1.000
_cell.length_c   1.000
_cell.angle_alpha   90.00
_cell.angle_beta   90.00
_cell.angle_gamma   90.00
#
_symmetry.space_group_name_H-M   'P 1'
#
loop_
_entity.id
_entity.type
_entity.pdbx_description
1 polymer ?
#
loop_
_entity_poly.entity_id
_entity_poly.type
_entity_poly.pdbx_seq_one_letter_code
_entity_poly.pdbx_strand_id
1 'polypeptide(L)'
;METCKAIVQEGKRRGEKCQFPPNEKSLYCGRHIRNKEYDEGVQKGIRWCRFFFRGCNSEISESESSCKLCKEKLCKKTLSCSHEGCPFKIKEGKFCKKHERDIYRLEQVEKSIKFCDIQRGCFTVVTDFKTCKECLEKNRVTDNKRYKNKKELIVAEQESRSSKRTCIGCTKEFEPFHTRYSKESLSCKECLEKQKEQDDKRERERNYKEEKMRNLESHYKNHITKSLKRGYGDFELNFEEFTNHIKNPCYYCKYQKERETNGIDRVNNDLGYTKENCVTSCWKCNRMKHFYHPEFFLSKCKIITKELIPDKQFYKKWNIYYTRSNYRNYTNYKKHAEEERSLLFELSQSQWDWLTRSACYLCGYQDAHGIGIDRIDNTIRKYTIENCRPCCGSCNNMKNDLSLSDLIEQCKLISETWETGSFSTIPISKNPLKQAESKGHIINASLRKHWKADGLYYAILSNNAEPFLESNKEIFTEKEFKEVCETAKLSQKDKAIEDIKKLLVKLKKRKVRLV
;
A
#
# COMPACT_ATOMS: atom_id res chain seq x y z
N MET A 1 56.67 -46.85 57.01
CA MET A 1 55.39 -47.47 56.57
C MET A 1 55.58 -47.93 55.15
N GLU A 2 55.38 -49.21 54.87
CA GLU A 2 55.39 -49.71 53.49
C GLU A 2 54.26 -49.03 52.71
N THR A 3 54.55 -48.64 51.47
CA THR A 3 53.60 -47.97 50.59
C THR A 3 53.25 -48.88 49.42
N CYS A 4 52.05 -48.70 48.87
CA CYS A 4 51.57 -49.50 47.75
C CYS A 4 52.55 -49.49 46.56
N LYS A 5 52.83 -50.67 45.99
CA LYS A 5 53.76 -50.88 44.86
C LYS A 5 53.35 -50.15 43.56
N ALA A 6 52.08 -49.75 43.41
CA ALA A 6 51.59 -49.13 42.18
C ALA A 6 52.17 -47.74 41.93
N ILE A 7 52.43 -47.45 40.64
CA ILE A 7 52.81 -46.12 40.15
C ILE A 7 51.54 -45.40 39.69
N VAL A 8 51.37 -44.15 40.13
CA VAL A 8 50.24 -43.29 39.77
C VAL A 8 50.29 -43.00 38.27
N GLN A 9 49.21 -43.31 37.54
CA GLN A 9 49.17 -43.24 36.08
C GLN A 9 48.67 -41.90 35.52
N GLU A 10 47.94 -41.10 36.32
CA GLU A 10 47.26 -39.88 35.89
C GLU A 10 47.35 -38.75 36.95
N GLY A 11 47.21 -37.50 36.53
CA GLY A 11 47.25 -36.31 37.41
C GLY A 11 48.65 -35.77 37.72
N LYS A 12 48.74 -34.80 38.66
CA LYS A 12 49.98 -34.06 38.97
C LYS A 12 51.13 -34.93 39.50
N ARG A 13 50.80 -36.10 40.06
CA ARG A 13 51.75 -37.05 40.68
C ARG A 13 52.03 -38.26 39.80
N ARG A 14 51.72 -38.15 38.50
CA ARG A 14 51.95 -39.23 37.53
C ARG A 14 53.43 -39.63 37.53
N GLY A 15 53.70 -40.92 37.66
CA GLY A 15 55.06 -41.48 37.74
C GLY A 15 55.58 -41.68 39.16
N GLU A 16 54.91 -41.13 40.19
CA GLU A 16 55.27 -41.38 41.59
C GLU A 16 54.64 -42.66 42.13
N LYS A 17 55.25 -43.24 43.18
CA LYS A 17 54.65 -44.34 43.94
C LYS A 17 53.40 -43.89 44.69
N CYS A 18 52.41 -44.77 44.74
CA CYS A 18 51.21 -44.58 45.55
C CYS A 18 51.59 -44.42 47.03
N GLN A 19 51.02 -43.42 47.71
CA GLN A 19 51.29 -43.17 49.14
C GLN A 19 50.30 -43.87 50.09
N PHE A 20 49.30 -44.58 49.57
CA PHE A 20 48.37 -45.33 50.41
C PHE A 20 49.02 -46.62 50.95
N PRO A 21 48.69 -47.05 52.17
CA PRO A 21 49.20 -48.28 52.75
C PRO A 21 48.69 -49.51 51.95
N PRO A 22 49.52 -50.56 51.81
CA PRO A 22 49.12 -51.83 51.22
C PRO A 22 48.06 -52.54 52.10
N ASN A 23 47.34 -53.49 51.51
CA ASN A 23 46.36 -54.29 52.24
C ASN A 23 47.08 -55.45 52.97
N GLU A 24 46.54 -55.97 54.07
CA GLU A 24 47.17 -57.03 54.89
C GLU A 24 47.54 -58.28 54.08
N LYS A 25 46.84 -58.53 52.96
CA LYS A 25 47.03 -59.67 52.05
C LYS A 25 47.63 -59.29 50.68
N SER A 26 48.12 -58.07 50.49
CA SER A 26 48.67 -57.63 49.19
C SER A 26 49.58 -56.41 49.29
N LEU A 27 50.67 -56.41 48.51
CA LEU A 27 51.56 -55.25 48.29
C LEU A 27 50.88 -54.04 47.58
N TYR A 28 49.59 -54.16 47.24
CA TYR A 28 48.77 -53.13 46.61
C TYR A 28 47.67 -52.63 47.55
N CYS A 29 47.32 -51.35 47.48
CA CYS A 29 46.18 -50.80 48.22
C CYS A 29 44.86 -51.12 47.52
N GLY A 30 43.72 -50.95 48.21
CA GLY A 30 42.38 -51.24 47.67
C GLY A 30 42.00 -50.45 46.40
N ARG A 31 42.72 -49.38 46.05
CA ARG A 31 42.51 -48.62 44.80
C ARG A 31 43.33 -49.13 43.62
N HIS A 32 44.32 -50.00 43.86
CA HIS A 32 45.23 -50.55 42.86
C HIS A 32 45.08 -52.07 42.69
N ILE A 33 43.86 -52.57 42.90
CA ILE A 33 43.53 -54.00 42.72
C ILE A 33 43.82 -54.45 41.28
N ARG A 34 43.56 -53.62 40.28
CA ARG A 34 43.93 -53.95 38.89
C ARG A 34 45.45 -54.07 38.67
N ASN A 35 46.27 -53.28 39.37
CA ASN A 35 47.72 -53.44 39.27
C ASN A 35 48.19 -54.75 39.91
N LYS A 36 47.52 -55.19 40.98
CA LYS A 36 47.72 -56.52 41.56
C LYS A 36 47.36 -57.61 40.54
N GLU A 37 46.18 -57.56 39.95
CA GLU A 37 45.71 -58.53 38.96
C GLU A 37 46.62 -58.58 37.72
N TYR A 38 47.11 -57.42 37.27
CA TYR A 38 48.04 -57.34 36.16
C TYR A 38 49.35 -58.08 36.49
N ASP A 39 50.00 -57.74 37.61
CA ASP A 39 51.26 -58.35 38.04
C ASP A 39 51.11 -59.86 38.31
N GLU A 40 50.03 -60.28 38.97
CA GLU A 40 49.74 -61.70 39.23
C GLU A 40 49.48 -62.48 37.94
N GLY A 41 48.80 -61.87 36.96
CA GLY A 41 48.60 -62.47 35.65
C GLY A 41 49.91 -62.59 34.87
N VAL A 42 50.74 -61.55 34.89
CA VAL A 42 52.07 -61.58 34.25
C VAL A 42 52.97 -62.65 34.88
N GLN A 43 52.93 -62.82 36.21
CA GLN A 43 53.64 -63.92 36.90
C GLN A 43 53.16 -65.31 36.47
N LYS A 44 51.88 -65.44 36.08
CA LYS A 44 51.29 -66.67 35.54
C LYS A 44 51.48 -66.84 34.02
N GLY A 45 52.26 -65.97 33.37
CA GLY A 45 52.50 -66.00 31.92
C GLY A 45 51.38 -65.41 31.06
N ILE A 46 50.38 -64.75 31.66
CA ILE A 46 49.27 -64.14 30.93
C ILE A 46 49.74 -62.81 30.32
N ARG A 47 49.52 -62.66 29.00
CA ARG A 47 49.68 -61.38 28.31
C ARG A 47 48.33 -60.67 28.24
N TRP A 48 48.21 -59.55 28.93
CA TRP A 48 46.98 -58.75 28.96
C TRP A 48 46.85 -57.83 27.73
N CYS A 49 45.62 -57.58 27.31
CA CYS A 49 45.30 -56.54 26.33
C CYS A 49 45.88 -55.17 26.75
N ARG A 50 46.40 -54.36 25.82
CA ARG A 50 46.91 -53.00 26.12
C ARG A 50 45.88 -52.07 26.79
N PHE A 51 44.61 -52.41 26.73
CA PHE A 51 43.51 -51.69 27.36
C PHE A 51 43.15 -52.22 28.76
N PHE A 52 43.99 -53.05 29.36
CA PHE A 52 43.74 -53.68 30.66
C PHE A 52 43.45 -52.66 31.77
N PHE A 53 44.34 -51.69 31.92
CA PHE A 53 44.16 -50.59 32.86
C PHE A 53 43.00 -49.65 32.52
N ARG A 54 42.40 -49.77 31.32
CA ARG A 54 41.17 -49.05 30.92
C ARG A 54 39.90 -49.90 31.07
N GLY A 55 39.98 -51.05 31.73
CA GLY A 55 38.82 -51.87 32.05
C GLY A 55 38.67 -53.18 31.27
N CYS A 56 39.61 -53.54 30.40
CA CYS A 56 39.56 -54.77 29.61
C CYS A 56 40.22 -55.94 30.34
N ASN A 57 39.58 -57.11 30.43
CA ASN A 57 40.16 -58.27 31.12
C ASN A 57 40.52 -59.39 30.13
N SER A 58 40.69 -59.09 28.84
CA SER A 58 41.00 -60.09 27.81
C SER A 58 42.50 -60.39 27.74
N GLU A 59 42.81 -61.67 27.64
CA GLU A 59 44.14 -62.21 27.34
C GLU A 59 44.39 -62.15 25.82
N ILE A 60 45.65 -61.99 25.41
CA ILE A 60 46.05 -61.87 24.00
C ILE A 60 47.18 -62.84 23.66
N SER A 61 47.19 -63.37 22.43
CA SER A 61 48.26 -64.21 21.90
C SER A 61 49.55 -63.41 21.63
N GLU A 62 50.68 -64.10 21.51
CA GLU A 62 52.02 -63.50 21.36
C GLU A 62 52.15 -62.47 20.22
N SER A 63 51.31 -62.59 19.18
CA SER A 63 51.35 -61.76 17.98
C SER A 63 50.56 -60.44 18.08
N GLU A 64 49.74 -60.22 19.11
CA GLU A 64 48.86 -59.04 19.18
C GLU A 64 49.10 -58.16 20.40
N SER A 65 48.73 -56.88 20.31
CA SER A 65 48.80 -55.91 21.42
C SER A 65 47.43 -55.54 22.01
N SER A 66 46.32 -55.92 21.37
CA SER A 66 44.96 -55.62 21.83
C SER A 66 43.97 -56.67 21.37
N CYS A 67 42.99 -56.99 22.22
CA CYS A 67 41.95 -57.97 21.88
C CYS A 67 41.03 -57.48 20.75
N LYS A 68 40.40 -58.42 20.05
CA LYS A 68 39.50 -58.16 18.90
C LYS A 68 38.41 -57.11 19.22
N LEU A 69 37.75 -57.23 20.37
CA LEU A 69 36.71 -56.29 20.83
C LEU A 69 37.24 -54.86 21.01
N CYS A 70 38.46 -54.70 21.54
CA CYS A 70 39.06 -53.38 21.72
C CYS A 70 39.54 -52.78 20.39
N LYS A 71 40.00 -53.61 19.44
CA LYS A 71 40.34 -53.17 18.08
C LYS A 71 39.11 -52.65 17.34
N GLU A 72 37.99 -53.36 17.42
CA GLU A 72 36.73 -52.94 16.79
C GLU A 72 36.20 -51.62 17.37
N LYS A 73 36.28 -51.41 18.70
CA LYS A 73 35.84 -50.16 19.35
C LYS A 73 36.64 -48.92 18.93
N LEU A 74 37.93 -49.06 18.60
CA LEU A 74 38.75 -47.95 18.08
C LEU A 74 38.38 -47.57 16.64
N CYS A 75 37.83 -48.52 15.88
CA CYS A 75 37.59 -48.40 14.45
C CYS A 75 36.18 -47.88 14.12
N LYS A 76 35.59 -46.99 14.93
CA LYS A 76 34.33 -46.32 14.56
C LYS A 76 34.61 -45.43 13.34
N LYS A 77 34.20 -45.90 12.15
CA LYS A 77 34.32 -45.18 10.88
C LYS A 77 33.69 -43.79 11.01
N THR A 78 34.49 -42.75 10.83
CA THR A 78 34.02 -41.36 10.76
C THR A 78 34.10 -40.92 9.31
N LEU A 79 32.98 -40.46 8.75
CA LEU A 79 32.89 -39.98 7.38
C LEU A 79 33.24 -38.48 7.33
N SER A 80 33.65 -37.96 6.19
CA SER A 80 33.81 -36.51 5.96
C SER A 80 32.48 -35.88 5.56
N CYS A 81 32.27 -34.62 5.93
CA CYS A 81 31.14 -33.83 5.45
C CYS A 81 31.25 -33.61 3.93
N SER A 82 30.15 -33.81 3.20
CA SER A 82 30.10 -33.63 1.74
C SER A 82 30.05 -32.17 1.27
N HIS A 83 30.00 -31.20 2.18
CA HIS A 83 30.10 -29.77 1.84
C HIS A 83 31.52 -29.42 1.42
N GLU A 84 31.66 -28.72 0.29
CA GLU A 84 32.94 -28.35 -0.30
C GLU A 84 33.79 -27.54 0.70
N GLY A 85 35.03 -27.99 0.93
CA GLY A 85 35.96 -27.33 1.88
C GLY A 85 35.62 -27.50 3.37
N CYS A 86 34.64 -28.33 3.75
CA CYS A 86 34.30 -28.53 5.16
C CYS A 86 35.24 -29.51 5.88
N PRO A 87 35.95 -29.10 6.96
CA PRO A 87 36.89 -29.97 7.66
C PRO A 87 36.24 -30.93 8.68
N PHE A 88 34.92 -30.84 8.89
CA PHE A 88 34.24 -31.57 9.96
C PHE A 88 33.92 -33.03 9.58
N LYS A 89 34.16 -33.94 10.53
CA LYS A 89 33.79 -35.36 10.42
C LYS A 89 32.38 -35.62 10.97
N ILE A 90 31.68 -36.57 10.37
CA ILE A 90 30.31 -36.97 10.71
C ILE A 90 30.27 -38.42 11.17
N LYS A 91 29.36 -38.71 12.12
CA LYS A 91 29.10 -40.07 12.63
C LYS A 91 28.11 -40.83 11.74
N GLU A 92 27.14 -40.12 11.19
CA GLU A 92 26.04 -40.63 10.37
C GLU A 92 25.51 -39.48 9.48
N GLY A 93 25.00 -39.77 8.27
CA GLY A 93 24.49 -38.78 7.31
C GLY A 93 25.52 -38.30 6.26
N LYS A 94 25.16 -37.28 5.47
CA LYS A 94 26.02 -36.68 4.42
C LYS A 94 26.67 -35.33 4.83
N PHE A 95 26.01 -34.56 5.70
CA PHE A 95 26.48 -33.23 6.10
C PHE A 95 26.64 -33.11 7.61
N CYS A 96 27.53 -32.23 8.06
CA CYS A 96 27.68 -31.92 9.49
C CYS A 96 26.57 -30.98 9.97
N LYS A 97 26.41 -30.81 11.30
CA LYS A 97 25.37 -29.95 11.90
C LYS A 97 25.38 -28.49 11.39
N LYS A 98 26.51 -27.98 10.91
CA LYS A 98 26.59 -26.62 10.32
C LYS A 98 26.06 -26.57 8.88
N HIS A 99 26.07 -27.70 8.18
CA HIS A 99 25.72 -27.85 6.76
C HIS A 99 24.49 -28.73 6.54
N GLU A 100 23.71 -28.99 7.59
CA GLU A 100 22.50 -29.81 7.54
C GLU A 100 21.50 -29.28 6.49
N ARG A 101 21.50 -27.96 6.24
CA ARG A 101 20.63 -27.33 5.25
C ARG A 101 21.04 -27.58 3.80
N ASP A 102 22.23 -28.11 3.53
CA ASP A 102 22.65 -28.49 2.19
C ASP A 102 21.89 -29.71 1.67
N ILE A 103 21.26 -30.49 2.56
CA ILE A 103 20.33 -31.56 2.19
C ILE A 103 19.22 -31.00 1.30
N TYR A 104 18.65 -29.85 1.67
CA TYR A 104 17.60 -29.20 0.88
C TYR A 104 18.11 -28.71 -0.47
N ARG A 105 19.38 -28.29 -0.58
CA ARG A 105 19.96 -27.90 -1.88
C ARG A 105 20.09 -29.10 -2.82
N LEU A 106 20.48 -30.27 -2.30
CA LEU A 106 20.48 -31.50 -3.07
C LEU A 106 19.06 -31.89 -3.49
N GLU A 107 18.09 -31.76 -2.59
CA GLU A 107 16.67 -32.03 -2.88
C GLU A 107 16.10 -31.11 -3.97
N GLN A 108 16.53 -29.83 -4.02
CA GLN A 108 16.15 -28.93 -5.13
C GLN A 108 16.56 -29.46 -6.49
N VAL A 109 17.77 -30.04 -6.59
CA VAL A 109 18.29 -30.59 -7.83
C VAL A 109 17.61 -31.92 -8.16
N GLU A 110 17.49 -32.81 -7.17
CA GLU A 110 16.90 -34.14 -7.34
C GLU A 110 15.43 -34.08 -7.75
N LYS A 111 14.63 -33.26 -7.06
CA LYS A 111 13.19 -33.15 -7.30
C LYS A 111 12.82 -32.01 -8.26
N SER A 112 13.81 -31.27 -8.78
CA SER A 112 13.59 -30.08 -9.61
C SER A 112 12.66 -29.04 -8.95
N ILE A 113 12.74 -28.88 -7.64
CA ILE A 113 11.94 -27.93 -6.85
C ILE A 113 12.76 -26.71 -6.42
N LYS A 114 12.10 -25.57 -6.21
CA LYS A 114 12.75 -24.37 -5.66
C LYS A 114 12.24 -24.07 -4.25
N PHE A 115 13.14 -23.96 -3.27
CA PHE A 115 12.81 -23.48 -1.93
C PHE A 115 12.94 -21.96 -1.84
N CYS A 116 12.16 -21.34 -0.95
CA CYS A 116 12.15 -19.89 -0.76
C CYS A 116 13.48 -19.30 -0.29
N ASP A 117 13.97 -19.69 0.89
CA ASP A 117 15.23 -19.18 1.46
C ASP A 117 15.83 -20.17 2.46
N ILE A 118 16.57 -21.14 1.93
CA ILE A 118 17.25 -22.18 2.73
C ILE A 118 18.20 -21.56 3.76
N GLN A 119 18.86 -20.46 3.42
CA GLN A 119 19.84 -19.82 4.29
C GLN A 119 19.20 -19.15 5.50
N ARG A 120 18.00 -18.57 5.34
CA ARG A 120 17.20 -18.04 6.45
C ARG A 120 16.25 -19.06 7.09
N GLY A 121 16.24 -20.30 6.60
CA GLY A 121 15.47 -21.41 7.18
C GLY A 121 14.02 -21.49 6.70
N CYS A 122 13.71 -20.90 5.54
CA CYS A 122 12.41 -21.04 4.89
C CYS A 122 12.48 -22.09 3.78
N PHE A 123 11.90 -23.27 4.06
CA PHE A 123 11.87 -24.43 3.16
C PHE A 123 10.53 -24.57 2.43
N THR A 124 9.77 -23.48 2.27
CA THR A 124 8.54 -23.51 1.46
C THR A 124 8.92 -23.61 -0.01
N VAL A 125 8.33 -24.59 -0.72
CA VAL A 125 8.50 -24.73 -2.18
C VAL A 125 7.77 -23.60 -2.90
N VAL A 126 8.43 -22.98 -3.86
CA VAL A 126 7.91 -21.86 -4.67
C VAL A 126 7.89 -22.24 -6.14
N THR A 127 6.78 -21.96 -6.82
CA THR A 127 6.56 -22.30 -8.24
C THR A 127 6.82 -21.09 -9.14
N ASP A 128 6.19 -19.96 -8.82
CA ASP A 128 6.13 -18.81 -9.74
C ASP A 128 7.09 -17.67 -9.35
N PHE A 129 7.62 -17.70 -8.12
CA PHE A 129 8.38 -16.59 -7.54
C PHE A 129 9.64 -17.05 -6.81
N LYS A 130 10.57 -16.12 -6.58
CA LYS A 130 11.79 -16.37 -5.79
C LYS A 130 11.55 -16.49 -4.28
N THR A 131 10.40 -16.04 -3.78
CA THR A 131 10.12 -15.92 -2.33
C THR A 131 8.67 -16.30 -2.06
N CYS A 132 8.40 -17.06 -1.01
CA CYS A 132 7.04 -17.44 -0.62
C CYS A 132 6.24 -16.24 -0.12
N LYS A 133 4.90 -16.34 -0.14
CA LYS A 133 3.99 -15.23 0.24
C LYS A 133 4.28 -14.68 1.64
N GLU A 134 4.56 -15.56 2.61
CA GLU A 134 4.83 -15.15 4.00
C GLU A 134 6.16 -14.40 4.15
N CYS A 135 7.25 -14.93 3.59
CA CYS A 135 8.54 -14.25 3.61
C CYS A 135 8.50 -12.93 2.84
N LEU A 136 7.77 -12.91 1.72
CA LEU A 136 7.56 -11.69 0.93
C LEU A 136 6.82 -10.63 1.75
N GLU A 137 5.77 -11.01 2.49
CA GLU A 137 5.02 -10.08 3.33
C GLU A 137 5.86 -9.56 4.51
N LYS A 138 6.62 -10.43 5.18
CA LYS A 138 7.57 -10.03 6.24
C LYS A 138 8.62 -9.03 5.71
N ASN A 139 9.16 -9.28 4.51
CA ASN A 139 10.09 -8.38 3.85
C ASN A 139 9.40 -7.03 3.55
N ARG A 140 8.19 -7.05 2.96
CA ARG A 140 7.41 -5.83 2.68
C ARG A 140 7.13 -5.00 3.92
N VAL A 141 6.73 -5.61 5.02
CA VAL A 141 6.50 -4.90 6.30
C VAL A 141 7.78 -4.21 6.77
N THR A 142 8.91 -4.92 6.72
CA THR A 142 10.21 -4.39 7.14
C THR A 142 10.67 -3.25 6.23
N ASP A 143 10.55 -3.42 4.91
CA ASP A 143 10.93 -2.42 3.92
C ASP A 143 10.02 -1.18 3.99
N ASN A 144 8.72 -1.36 4.17
CA ASN A 144 7.76 -0.27 4.39
C ASN A 144 8.10 0.52 5.65
N LYS A 145 8.48 -0.14 6.75
CA LYS A 145 8.91 0.52 7.99
C LYS A 145 10.19 1.34 7.75
N ARG A 146 11.19 0.76 7.07
CA ARG A 146 12.43 1.47 6.69
C ARG A 146 12.15 2.69 5.81
N TYR A 147 11.30 2.53 4.79
CA TYR A 147 10.93 3.62 3.89
C TYR A 147 10.16 4.73 4.62
N LYS A 148 9.23 4.37 5.52
CA LYS A 148 8.52 5.33 6.36
C LYS A 148 9.47 6.15 7.23
N ASN A 149 10.38 5.49 7.94
CA ASN A 149 11.38 6.17 8.77
C ASN A 149 12.27 7.11 7.93
N LYS A 150 12.73 6.67 6.76
CA LYS A 150 13.49 7.54 5.83
C LYS A 150 12.69 8.77 5.41
N LYS A 151 11.41 8.61 5.12
CA LYS A 151 10.54 9.73 4.72
C LYS A 151 10.32 10.72 5.86
N GLU A 152 10.15 10.25 7.09
CA GLU A 152 10.01 11.10 8.28
C GLU A 152 11.27 11.92 8.53
N LEU A 153 12.45 11.32 8.36
CA LEU A 153 13.73 12.04 8.43
C LEU A 153 13.84 13.15 7.37
N ILE A 154 13.43 12.87 6.13
CA ILE A 154 13.44 13.87 5.04
C ILE A 154 12.48 15.04 5.33
N VAL A 155 11.30 14.76 5.90
CA VAL A 155 10.35 15.82 6.27
C VAL A 155 10.92 16.69 7.40
N ALA A 156 11.59 16.09 8.38
CA ALA A 156 12.29 16.84 9.44
C ALA A 156 13.44 17.70 8.87
N GLU A 157 14.20 17.20 7.89
CA GLU A 157 15.23 17.97 7.16
C GLU A 157 14.63 19.13 6.32
N GLN A 158 13.38 19.03 5.86
CA GLN A 158 12.72 20.13 5.14
C GLN A 158 12.41 21.31 6.07
N GLU A 159 12.02 21.03 7.32
CA GLU A 159 11.71 22.05 8.31
C GLU A 159 12.95 22.82 8.77
N SER A 160 14.14 22.23 8.68
CA SER A 160 15.41 22.86 9.06
C SER A 160 16.02 23.80 8.00
N ARG A 161 15.36 24.00 6.84
CA ARG A 161 15.80 24.89 5.74
C ARG A 161 17.24 24.63 5.24
N SER A 162 17.73 23.40 5.34
CA SER A 162 19.00 23.00 4.73
C SER A 162 18.93 23.05 3.19
N SER A 163 20.01 23.51 2.54
CA SER A 163 20.15 23.52 1.07
C SER A 163 20.38 22.12 0.48
N LYS A 164 20.84 21.17 1.30
CA LYS A 164 21.09 19.77 0.93
C LYS A 164 20.12 18.84 1.64
N ARG A 165 19.70 17.75 0.97
CA ARG A 165 18.80 16.72 1.49
C ARG A 165 19.36 15.32 1.32
N THR A 166 18.90 14.40 2.15
CA THR A 166 19.24 12.99 2.03
C THR A 166 18.37 12.29 0.96
N CYS A 167 18.99 11.67 -0.04
CA CYS A 167 18.30 10.92 -1.10
C CYS A 167 17.59 9.68 -0.54
N ILE A 168 16.29 9.50 -0.80
CA ILE A 168 15.53 8.35 -0.30
C ILE A 168 16.02 7.00 -0.85
N GLY A 169 16.56 7.01 -2.07
CA GLY A 169 17.10 5.84 -2.76
C GLY A 169 18.46 5.41 -2.23
N CYS A 170 19.48 6.26 -2.42
CA CYS A 170 20.87 5.92 -2.10
C CYS A 170 21.42 6.51 -0.79
N THR A 171 20.59 7.25 -0.04
CA THR A 171 20.95 7.90 1.24
C THR A 171 22.13 8.87 1.19
N LYS A 172 22.54 9.32 0.00
CA LYS A 172 23.53 10.37 -0.20
C LYS A 172 22.89 11.75 -0.12
N GLU A 173 23.64 12.74 0.35
CA GLU A 173 23.23 14.14 0.27
C GLU A 173 23.18 14.61 -1.18
N PHE A 174 22.18 15.42 -1.52
CA PHE A 174 22.01 16.02 -2.83
C PHE A 174 21.25 17.35 -2.74
N GLU A 175 21.37 18.17 -3.78
CA GLU A 175 20.58 19.39 -3.91
C GLU A 175 19.23 19.09 -4.58
N PRO A 176 18.09 19.40 -3.93
CA PRO A 176 16.77 19.18 -4.50
C PRO A 176 16.56 19.97 -5.80
N PHE A 177 15.81 19.38 -6.73
CA PHE A 177 15.44 20.00 -8.00
C PHE A 177 13.96 19.79 -8.28
N HIS A 178 13.38 20.61 -9.15
CA HIS A 178 11.97 20.49 -9.52
C HIS A 178 11.77 19.34 -10.51
N THR A 179 10.86 18.43 -10.17
CA THR A 179 10.40 17.36 -11.05
C THR A 179 9.42 17.88 -12.10
N ARG A 180 9.08 17.06 -13.11
CA ARG A 180 8.07 17.36 -14.16
C ARG A 180 6.68 17.76 -13.64
N TYR A 181 6.41 17.57 -12.34
CA TYR A 181 5.16 17.92 -11.68
C TYR A 181 5.29 19.17 -10.80
N SER A 182 6.35 19.96 -10.98
CA SER A 182 6.68 21.15 -10.20
C SER A 182 6.78 20.88 -8.69
N LYS A 183 7.20 19.67 -8.32
CA LYS A 183 7.50 19.28 -6.93
C LYS A 183 8.98 19.07 -6.76
N GLU A 184 9.52 19.46 -5.61
CA GLU A 184 10.90 19.17 -5.23
C GLU A 184 11.18 17.66 -5.19
N SER A 185 12.37 17.26 -5.63
CA SER A 185 12.78 15.87 -5.68
C SER A 185 13.13 15.32 -4.29
N LEU A 186 12.75 14.06 -4.06
CA LEU A 186 13.12 13.27 -2.87
C LEU A 186 14.31 12.32 -3.12
N SER A 187 14.69 12.19 -4.40
CA SER A 187 15.78 11.35 -4.86
C SER A 187 16.75 12.19 -5.68
N CYS A 188 18.04 11.88 -5.60
CA CYS A 188 19.05 12.47 -6.47
C CYS A 188 18.81 12.09 -7.95
N LYS A 189 19.40 12.86 -8.87
CA LYS A 189 19.24 12.67 -10.32
C LYS A 189 19.61 11.26 -10.77
N GLU A 190 20.74 10.73 -10.32
CA GLU A 190 21.21 9.38 -10.65
C GLU A 190 20.19 8.29 -10.26
N CYS A 191 19.59 8.40 -9.07
CA CYS A 191 18.59 7.42 -8.63
C CYS A 191 17.30 7.53 -9.43
N LEU A 192 16.90 8.75 -9.80
CA LEU A 192 15.71 8.98 -10.61
C LEU A 192 15.90 8.45 -12.05
N GLU A 193 17.09 8.61 -12.60
CA GLU A 193 17.45 8.15 -13.95
C GLU A 193 17.51 6.63 -14.02
N LYS A 194 18.17 5.97 -13.05
CA LYS A 194 18.12 4.51 -12.90
C LYS A 194 16.70 3.98 -12.74
N GLN A 195 15.84 4.70 -12.00
CA GLN A 195 14.44 4.33 -11.87
C GLN A 195 13.70 4.45 -13.20
N LYS A 196 13.96 5.52 -13.97
CA LYS A 196 13.39 5.72 -15.30
C LYS A 196 13.80 4.60 -16.26
N GLU A 197 15.09 4.27 -16.33
CA GLU A 197 15.59 3.14 -17.15
C GLU A 197 14.92 1.81 -16.77
N GLN A 198 14.70 1.57 -15.47
CA GLN A 198 13.99 0.37 -15.03
C GLN A 198 12.51 0.40 -15.40
N ASP A 199 11.85 1.56 -15.32
CA ASP A 199 10.45 1.72 -15.69
C ASP A 199 10.26 1.61 -17.22
N ASP A 200 11.20 2.10 -18.02
CA ASP A 200 11.20 1.98 -19.49
C ASP A 200 11.40 0.52 -19.95
N LYS A 201 12.17 -0.27 -19.19
CA LYS A 201 12.32 -1.72 -19.42
C LYS A 201 11.08 -2.53 -19.03
N ARG A 202 10.15 -1.96 -18.26
CA ARG A 202 8.93 -2.66 -17.80
C ARG A 202 7.82 -2.41 -18.81
N GLU A 203 7.61 -3.35 -19.71
CA GLU A 203 6.37 -3.43 -20.47
C GLU A 203 5.24 -3.85 -19.52
N ARG A 204 4.43 -2.87 -19.08
CA ARG A 204 3.28 -3.12 -18.20
C ARG A 204 2.02 -2.58 -18.85
N GLU A 205 1.10 -3.46 -19.20
CA GLU A 205 -0.26 -3.06 -19.50
C GLU A 205 -1.02 -2.91 -18.17
N ARG A 206 -1.25 -1.66 -17.75
CA ARG A 206 -1.75 -1.38 -16.41
C ARG A 206 -3.27 -1.30 -16.38
N ASN A 207 -3.95 -2.35 -15.91
CA ASN A 207 -5.39 -2.31 -15.63
C ASN A 207 -5.67 -1.79 -14.21
N TYR A 208 -5.92 -0.49 -14.08
CA TYR A 208 -6.22 0.14 -12.79
C TYR A 208 -7.50 -0.38 -12.12
N LYS A 209 -8.50 -0.82 -12.88
CA LYS A 209 -9.77 -1.31 -12.33
C LYS A 209 -9.60 -2.69 -11.69
N GLU A 210 -8.80 -3.54 -12.34
CA GLU A 210 -8.45 -4.87 -11.83
C GLU A 210 -7.50 -4.77 -10.63
N GLU A 211 -6.52 -3.86 -10.66
CA GLU A 211 -5.66 -3.56 -9.50
C GLU A 211 -6.48 -3.16 -8.26
N LYS A 212 -7.51 -2.33 -8.44
CA LYS A 212 -8.43 -1.95 -7.37
C LYS A 212 -9.26 -3.12 -6.87
N MET A 213 -9.67 -4.02 -7.76
CA MET A 213 -10.42 -5.23 -7.40
C MET A 213 -9.58 -6.13 -6.47
N ARG A 214 -8.26 -6.22 -6.71
CA ARG A 214 -7.33 -6.97 -5.86
C ARG A 214 -7.07 -6.32 -4.49
N ASN A 215 -7.33 -5.02 -4.33
CA ASN A 215 -7.09 -4.31 -3.07
C ASN A 215 -8.24 -3.33 -2.74
N LEU A 216 -9.37 -3.92 -2.33
CA LEU A 216 -10.61 -3.21 -2.05
C LEU A 216 -10.48 -2.25 -0.86
N GLU A 217 -9.75 -2.61 0.18
CA GLU A 217 -9.53 -1.75 1.35
C GLU A 217 -8.78 -0.46 0.98
N SER A 218 -7.69 -0.59 0.20
CA SER A 218 -6.97 0.58 -0.32
C SER A 218 -7.88 1.40 -1.23
N HIS A 219 -8.69 0.75 -2.07
CA HIS A 219 -9.64 1.46 -2.92
C HIS A 219 -10.66 2.27 -2.10
N TYR A 220 -11.24 1.67 -1.06
CA TYR A 220 -12.18 2.31 -0.13
C TYR A 220 -11.55 3.52 0.58
N LYS A 221 -10.38 3.35 1.22
CA LYS A 221 -9.65 4.44 1.89
C LYS A 221 -9.32 5.58 0.93
N ASN A 222 -8.87 5.24 -0.28
CA ASN A 222 -8.60 6.22 -1.33
C ASN A 222 -9.86 6.95 -1.78
N HIS A 223 -11.02 6.28 -1.84
CA HIS A 223 -12.28 6.88 -2.23
C HIS A 223 -12.77 7.90 -1.20
N ILE A 224 -12.72 7.55 0.09
CA ILE A 224 -13.01 8.46 1.21
C ILE A 224 -12.10 9.69 1.14
N THR A 225 -10.79 9.48 1.03
CA THR A 225 -9.80 10.57 1.02
C THR A 225 -10.04 11.52 -0.15
N LYS A 226 -10.35 10.97 -1.34
CA LYS A 226 -10.65 11.73 -2.55
C LYS A 226 -11.98 12.48 -2.47
N SER A 227 -12.99 11.91 -1.80
CA SER A 227 -14.27 12.57 -1.55
C SER A 227 -14.10 13.76 -0.62
N LEU A 228 -13.45 13.55 0.54
CA LEU A 228 -13.18 14.59 1.54
C LEU A 228 -12.34 15.73 0.96
N LYS A 229 -11.28 15.41 0.21
CA LYS A 229 -10.43 16.42 -0.45
C LYS A 229 -11.21 17.30 -1.44
N ARG A 230 -12.24 16.75 -2.08
CA ARG A 230 -13.07 17.47 -3.06
C ARG A 230 -14.28 18.16 -2.43
N GLY A 231 -14.54 17.95 -1.15
CA GLY A 231 -15.66 18.57 -0.44
C GLY A 231 -17.02 18.06 -0.90
N TYR A 232 -17.13 16.78 -1.27
CA TYR A 232 -18.37 16.18 -1.80
C TYR A 232 -19.47 15.90 -0.74
N GLY A 233 -19.31 16.41 0.48
CA GLY A 233 -20.23 16.15 1.60
C GLY A 233 -19.82 14.95 2.44
N ASP A 234 -20.78 14.42 3.19
CA ASP A 234 -20.56 13.27 4.08
C ASP A 234 -20.25 11.98 3.31
N PHE A 235 -19.56 11.07 3.97
CA PHE A 235 -19.25 9.74 3.45
C PHE A 235 -19.69 8.72 4.48
N GLU A 236 -20.85 8.11 4.23
CA GLU A 236 -21.57 7.26 5.18
C GLU A 236 -21.60 5.80 4.75
N LEU A 237 -21.25 5.51 3.49
CA LEU A 237 -21.09 4.13 3.02
C LEU A 237 -20.02 3.41 3.84
N ASN A 238 -20.38 2.28 4.44
CA ASN A 238 -19.41 1.41 5.09
C ASN A 238 -18.62 0.58 4.06
N PHE A 239 -17.63 -0.18 4.52
CA PHE A 239 -16.76 -0.95 3.62
C PHE A 239 -17.51 -2.01 2.81
N GLU A 240 -18.50 -2.67 3.41
CA GLU A 240 -19.31 -3.69 2.75
C GLU A 240 -20.21 -3.08 1.68
N GLU A 241 -20.93 -2.01 2.02
CA GLU A 241 -21.79 -1.26 1.09
C GLU A 241 -20.99 -0.71 -0.09
N PHE A 242 -19.83 -0.11 0.19
CA PHE A 242 -18.91 0.36 -0.86
C PHE A 242 -18.49 -0.79 -1.78
N THR A 243 -18.13 -1.93 -1.20
CA THR A 243 -17.68 -3.11 -1.95
C THR A 243 -18.79 -3.67 -2.84
N ASN A 244 -20.03 -3.70 -2.35
CA ASN A 244 -21.19 -4.12 -3.11
C ASN A 244 -21.43 -3.17 -4.29
N HIS A 245 -21.38 -1.85 -4.06
CA HIS A 245 -21.53 -0.88 -5.14
C HIS A 245 -20.50 -1.06 -6.25
N ILE A 246 -19.21 -1.22 -5.94
CA ILE A 246 -18.18 -1.31 -7.00
C ILE A 246 -18.16 -2.64 -7.76
N LYS A 247 -18.86 -3.69 -7.27
CA LYS A 247 -18.95 -5.00 -7.92
C LYS A 247 -20.19 -5.17 -8.79
N ASN A 248 -21.26 -4.44 -8.48
CA ASN A 248 -22.53 -4.55 -9.19
C ASN A 248 -22.46 -4.02 -10.64
N PRO A 249 -23.44 -4.38 -11.49
CA PRO A 249 -23.60 -3.77 -12.81
C PRO A 249 -23.81 -2.26 -12.71
N CYS A 250 -23.39 -1.53 -13.74
CA CYS A 250 -23.69 -0.11 -13.88
C CYS A 250 -25.20 0.14 -13.81
N TYR A 251 -25.64 1.04 -12.93
CA TYR A 251 -27.04 1.39 -12.77
C TYR A 251 -27.64 1.94 -14.07
N TYR A 252 -26.88 2.76 -14.81
CA TYR A 252 -27.33 3.45 -16.02
C TYR A 252 -27.37 2.57 -17.27
N CYS A 253 -26.32 1.79 -17.54
CA CYS A 253 -26.18 1.05 -18.80
C CYS A 253 -25.94 -0.45 -18.61
N LYS A 254 -26.04 -0.95 -17.37
CA LYS A 254 -25.85 -2.37 -16.99
C LYS A 254 -24.48 -2.97 -17.31
N TYR A 255 -23.51 -2.16 -17.73
CA TYR A 255 -22.13 -2.59 -17.93
C TYR A 255 -21.54 -3.24 -16.67
N GLN A 256 -21.01 -4.44 -16.86
CA GLN A 256 -20.24 -5.17 -15.87
C GLN A 256 -19.13 -5.93 -16.60
N LYS A 257 -17.95 -5.99 -15.98
CA LYS A 257 -16.84 -6.80 -16.47
C LYS A 257 -16.23 -7.54 -15.30
N GLU A 258 -16.03 -8.84 -15.48
CA GLU A 258 -15.44 -9.69 -14.44
C GLU A 258 -14.05 -9.17 -14.06
N ARG A 259 -13.70 -9.28 -12.77
CA ARG A 259 -12.42 -8.84 -12.18
C ARG A 259 -12.14 -7.34 -12.26
N GLU A 260 -13.03 -6.53 -12.83
CA GLU A 260 -12.95 -5.07 -12.80
C GLU A 260 -13.92 -4.46 -11.79
N THR A 261 -13.53 -3.31 -11.24
CA THR A 261 -14.42 -2.51 -10.39
C THR A 261 -15.14 -1.43 -11.21
N ASN A 262 -16.43 -1.26 -10.94
CA ASN A 262 -17.18 -0.07 -11.31
C ASN A 262 -16.89 1.07 -10.32
N GLY A 263 -17.33 2.28 -10.69
CA GLY A 263 -17.33 3.44 -9.81
C GLY A 263 -18.65 3.57 -9.05
N ILE A 264 -18.74 4.63 -8.26
CA ILE A 264 -19.94 5.03 -7.54
C ILE A 264 -20.32 6.42 -8.03
N ASP A 265 -21.57 6.57 -8.47
CA ASP A 265 -22.17 7.85 -8.82
C ASP A 265 -23.08 8.32 -7.68
N ARG A 266 -23.09 9.64 -7.47
CA ARG A 266 -24.01 10.32 -6.55
C ARG A 266 -25.16 10.81 -7.39
N VAL A 267 -26.33 10.18 -7.26
CA VAL A 267 -27.50 10.48 -8.09
C VAL A 267 -27.85 11.96 -7.97
N ASN A 268 -27.95 12.45 -6.73
CA ASN A 268 -27.93 13.87 -6.42
C ASN A 268 -26.52 14.32 -6.02
N ASN A 269 -25.89 15.15 -6.85
CA ASN A 269 -24.52 15.64 -6.65
C ASN A 269 -24.36 16.64 -5.49
N ASP A 270 -25.47 17.19 -4.96
CA ASP A 270 -25.45 18.05 -3.78
C ASP A 270 -25.34 17.29 -2.46
N LEU A 271 -25.69 16.00 -2.47
CA LEU A 271 -25.59 15.13 -1.32
C LEU A 271 -24.26 14.36 -1.31
N GLY A 272 -23.91 13.85 -0.13
CA GLY A 272 -22.73 13.03 0.10
C GLY A 272 -22.86 11.61 -0.47
N TYR A 273 -21.93 10.76 -0.07
CA TYR A 273 -21.98 9.32 -0.32
C TYR A 273 -22.80 8.64 0.77
N THR A 274 -24.10 8.50 0.55
CA THR A 274 -25.03 7.79 1.44
C THR A 274 -25.62 6.58 0.71
N LYS A 275 -26.22 5.66 1.45
CA LYS A 275 -26.80 4.43 0.89
C LYS A 275 -27.92 4.73 -0.12
N GLU A 276 -28.69 5.79 0.13
CA GLU A 276 -29.85 6.19 -0.67
C GLU A 276 -29.47 7.05 -1.89
N ASN A 277 -28.33 7.76 -1.83
CA ASN A 277 -27.88 8.67 -2.88
C ASN A 277 -26.85 8.04 -3.84
N CYS A 278 -26.29 6.88 -3.48
CA CYS A 278 -25.25 6.24 -4.24
C CYS A 278 -25.77 5.10 -5.11
N VAL A 279 -25.34 5.09 -6.37
CA VAL A 279 -25.58 3.98 -7.29
C VAL A 279 -24.27 3.55 -7.93
N THR A 280 -24.21 2.28 -8.33
CA THR A 280 -23.08 1.77 -9.10
C THR A 280 -23.06 2.43 -10.47
N SER A 281 -21.91 2.93 -10.91
CA SER A 281 -21.79 3.48 -12.26
C SER A 281 -20.45 3.14 -12.88
N CYS A 282 -20.48 2.70 -14.14
CA CYS A 282 -19.27 2.63 -14.93
C CYS A 282 -18.69 4.05 -15.12
N TRP A 283 -17.40 4.10 -15.48
CA TRP A 283 -16.71 5.38 -15.70
C TRP A 283 -17.36 6.21 -16.81
N LYS A 284 -17.79 5.57 -17.93
CA LYS A 284 -18.40 6.25 -19.08
C LYS A 284 -19.68 6.99 -18.65
N CYS A 285 -20.64 6.29 -18.03
CA CYS A 285 -21.89 6.89 -17.58
C CYS A 285 -21.68 7.98 -16.52
N ASN A 286 -20.81 7.74 -15.52
CA ASN A 286 -20.56 8.73 -14.47
C ASN A 286 -19.92 10.00 -15.05
N ARG A 287 -18.99 9.85 -16.01
CA ARG A 287 -18.39 10.98 -16.74
C ARG A 287 -19.42 11.73 -17.57
N MET A 288 -20.30 11.02 -18.29
CA MET A 288 -21.33 11.64 -19.12
C MET A 288 -22.39 12.36 -18.28
N LYS A 289 -22.87 11.76 -17.18
CA LYS A 289 -23.78 12.39 -16.23
C LYS A 289 -23.14 13.61 -15.59
N HIS A 290 -21.88 13.51 -15.17
CA HIS A 290 -21.13 14.63 -14.62
C HIS A 290 -21.89 15.29 -13.43
N PHE A 291 -22.10 16.61 -13.46
CA PHE A 291 -22.94 17.33 -12.50
C PHE A 291 -24.43 17.38 -12.88
N TYR A 292 -24.82 16.84 -14.05
CA TYR A 292 -26.20 16.95 -14.52
C TYR A 292 -27.16 16.19 -13.64
N HIS A 293 -28.38 16.72 -13.55
CA HIS A 293 -29.50 16.03 -12.97
C HIS A 293 -29.74 14.70 -13.70
N PRO A 294 -30.01 13.59 -12.98
CA PRO A 294 -30.21 12.28 -13.59
C PRO A 294 -31.33 12.28 -14.64
N GLU A 295 -32.47 12.93 -14.34
CA GLU A 295 -33.58 13.07 -15.31
C GLU A 295 -33.16 13.79 -16.61
N PHE A 296 -32.37 14.88 -16.50
CA PHE A 296 -31.82 15.56 -17.67
C PHE A 296 -30.90 14.63 -18.44
N PHE A 297 -29.99 13.96 -17.76
CA PHE A 297 -29.04 13.03 -18.37
C PHE A 297 -29.74 11.92 -19.16
N LEU A 298 -30.73 11.26 -18.57
CA LEU A 298 -31.51 10.20 -19.24
C LEU A 298 -32.29 10.73 -20.44
N SER A 299 -33.01 11.85 -20.27
CA SER A 299 -33.73 12.50 -21.37
C SER A 299 -32.77 12.89 -22.50
N LYS A 300 -31.57 13.35 -22.15
CA LYS A 300 -30.54 13.74 -23.11
C LYS A 300 -30.01 12.55 -23.90
N CYS A 301 -29.84 11.39 -23.27
CA CYS A 301 -29.52 10.15 -23.98
C CYS A 301 -30.59 9.80 -25.02
N LYS A 302 -31.88 9.86 -24.64
CA LYS A 302 -33.01 9.63 -25.57
C LYS A 302 -33.07 10.63 -26.72
N ILE A 303 -32.74 11.90 -26.46
CA ILE A 303 -32.67 12.93 -27.51
C ILE A 303 -31.53 12.63 -28.49
N ILE A 304 -30.35 12.25 -27.99
CA ILE A 304 -29.20 11.91 -28.82
C ILE A 304 -29.48 10.67 -29.69
N THR A 305 -30.21 9.69 -29.15
CA THR A 305 -30.63 8.48 -29.89
C THR A 305 -31.86 8.69 -30.75
N LYS A 306 -32.44 9.91 -30.75
CA LYS A 306 -33.65 10.31 -31.50
C LYS A 306 -34.93 9.59 -31.06
N GLU A 307 -34.92 8.91 -29.91
CA GLU A 307 -36.12 8.34 -29.29
C GLU A 307 -37.04 9.42 -28.69
N LEU A 308 -36.49 10.59 -28.37
CA LEU A 308 -37.23 11.74 -27.85
C LEU A 308 -36.93 12.99 -28.67
N ILE A 309 -37.98 13.68 -29.12
CA ILE A 309 -37.85 14.99 -29.76
C ILE A 309 -38.02 16.06 -28.67
N PRO A 310 -36.99 16.88 -28.38
CA PRO A 310 -37.09 17.90 -27.34
C PRO A 310 -37.94 19.09 -27.81
N ASP A 311 -38.82 19.57 -26.94
CA ASP A 311 -39.63 20.76 -27.18
C ASP A 311 -39.05 22.00 -26.46
N LYS A 312 -39.70 23.15 -26.64
CA LYS A 312 -39.30 24.40 -25.97
C LYS A 312 -39.39 24.29 -24.44
N GLN A 313 -40.32 23.50 -23.90
CA GLN A 313 -40.48 23.33 -22.45
C GLN A 313 -39.30 22.57 -21.83
N PHE A 314 -38.79 21.55 -22.52
CA PHE A 314 -37.61 20.80 -22.11
C PHE A 314 -36.40 21.72 -21.92
N TYR A 315 -36.09 22.55 -22.92
CA TYR A 315 -34.95 23.48 -22.81
C TYR A 315 -35.17 24.56 -21.75
N LYS A 316 -36.40 25.04 -21.58
CA LYS A 316 -36.75 26.00 -20.52
C LYS A 316 -36.54 25.39 -19.13
N LYS A 317 -37.00 24.16 -18.91
CA LYS A 317 -36.83 23.41 -17.65
C LYS A 317 -35.36 23.22 -17.29
N TRP A 318 -34.53 22.92 -18.30
CA TRP A 318 -33.11 22.59 -18.11
C TRP A 318 -32.14 23.70 -18.51
N ASN A 319 -32.60 24.96 -18.55
CA ASN A 319 -31.83 26.09 -19.04
C ASN A 319 -30.45 26.25 -18.34
N ILE A 320 -30.35 25.85 -17.07
CA ILE A 320 -29.13 25.90 -16.26
C ILE A 320 -27.96 25.09 -16.85
N TYR A 321 -28.24 24.10 -17.70
CA TYR A 321 -27.26 23.25 -18.36
C TYR A 321 -26.91 23.68 -19.78
N TYR A 322 -27.69 24.61 -20.35
CA TYR A 322 -27.45 25.16 -21.69
C TYR A 322 -26.86 26.57 -21.67
N THR A 323 -27.19 27.37 -20.66
CA THR A 323 -26.76 28.76 -20.54
C THR A 323 -25.23 28.85 -20.50
N ARG A 324 -24.65 29.53 -21.49
CA ARG A 324 -23.22 29.88 -21.50
C ARG A 324 -22.91 30.85 -20.36
N SER A 325 -21.74 30.71 -19.75
CA SER A 325 -21.25 31.65 -18.74
C SER A 325 -20.55 32.86 -19.34
N ASN A 326 -19.99 32.77 -20.56
CA ASN A 326 -19.38 33.90 -21.27
C ASN A 326 -19.41 33.69 -22.80
N TYR A 327 -19.97 34.65 -23.53
CA TYR A 327 -19.89 34.69 -24.99
C TYR A 327 -18.46 35.10 -25.40
N ARG A 328 -17.76 34.24 -26.14
CA ARG A 328 -16.47 34.58 -26.74
C ARG A 328 -16.70 34.99 -28.19
N ASN A 329 -16.21 36.16 -28.59
CA ASN A 329 -16.13 36.53 -29.99
C ASN A 329 -15.11 35.64 -30.74
N TYR A 330 -15.14 35.68 -32.07
CA TYR A 330 -14.27 34.89 -32.95
C TYR A 330 -12.78 34.99 -32.55
N THR A 331 -12.27 36.21 -32.36
CA THR A 331 -10.87 36.48 -32.02
C THR A 331 -10.45 35.79 -30.73
N ASN A 332 -11.26 35.91 -29.67
CA ASN A 332 -10.98 35.26 -28.39
C ASN A 332 -11.10 33.72 -28.48
N TYR A 333 -12.01 33.22 -29.31
CA TYR A 333 -12.16 31.78 -29.53
C TYR A 333 -10.94 31.20 -30.24
N LYS A 334 -10.48 31.85 -31.31
CA LYS A 334 -9.29 31.49 -32.07
C LYS A 334 -8.04 31.53 -31.19
N LYS A 335 -7.82 32.65 -30.50
CA LYS A 335 -6.68 32.85 -29.59
C LYS A 335 -6.58 31.73 -28.56
N HIS A 336 -7.68 31.41 -27.87
CA HIS A 336 -7.69 30.35 -26.87
C HIS A 336 -7.51 28.94 -27.47
N ALA A 337 -7.93 28.70 -28.71
CA ALA A 337 -7.68 27.43 -29.38
C ALA A 337 -6.18 27.26 -29.70
N GLU A 338 -5.56 28.29 -30.26
CA GLU A 338 -4.17 28.26 -30.72
C GLU A 338 -3.17 28.36 -29.56
N GLU A 339 -3.33 29.35 -28.68
CA GLU A 339 -2.34 29.66 -27.64
C GLU A 339 -2.47 28.74 -26.42
N GLU A 340 -3.67 28.55 -25.88
CA GLU A 340 -3.84 27.77 -24.63
C GLU A 340 -3.91 26.27 -24.87
N ARG A 341 -4.40 25.85 -26.04
CA ARG A 341 -4.67 24.44 -26.33
C ARG A 341 -3.79 23.88 -27.43
N SER A 342 -3.00 24.70 -28.13
CA SER A 342 -2.15 24.29 -29.25
C SER A 342 -2.95 23.48 -30.28
N LEU A 343 -4.05 24.08 -30.75
CA LEU A 343 -4.93 23.56 -31.80
C LEU A 343 -4.93 24.51 -32.98
N LEU A 344 -4.68 24.00 -34.18
CA LEU A 344 -4.71 24.81 -35.39
C LEU A 344 -6.14 25.29 -35.68
N PHE A 345 -6.31 26.55 -36.05
CA PHE A 345 -7.63 27.15 -36.26
C PHE A 345 -7.78 27.66 -37.69
N GLU A 346 -8.39 26.85 -38.56
CA GLU A 346 -8.55 27.12 -40.00
C GLU A 346 -9.98 27.55 -40.38
N LEU A 347 -10.91 27.61 -39.41
CA LEU A 347 -12.24 28.17 -39.63
C LEU A 347 -12.14 29.67 -39.93
N SER A 348 -12.81 30.12 -41.00
CA SER A 348 -13.03 31.55 -41.23
C SER A 348 -14.03 32.12 -40.21
N GLN A 349 -14.08 33.45 -40.09
CA GLN A 349 -15.06 34.11 -39.23
C GLN A 349 -16.50 33.79 -39.66
N SER A 350 -16.78 33.77 -40.97
CA SER A 350 -18.13 33.44 -41.49
C SER A 350 -18.52 31.99 -41.20
N GLN A 351 -17.60 31.04 -41.33
CA GLN A 351 -17.82 29.64 -40.96
C GLN A 351 -18.08 29.49 -39.45
N TRP A 352 -17.31 30.21 -38.62
CA TRP A 352 -17.51 30.23 -37.18
C TRP A 352 -18.86 30.84 -36.78
N ASP A 353 -19.25 31.96 -37.39
CA ASP A 353 -20.55 32.60 -37.14
C ASP A 353 -21.71 31.65 -37.50
N TRP A 354 -21.62 30.97 -38.65
CA TRP A 354 -22.60 29.97 -39.05
C TRP A 354 -22.68 28.80 -38.07
N LEU A 355 -21.53 28.23 -37.69
CA LEU A 355 -21.47 27.11 -36.73
C LEU A 355 -22.03 27.51 -35.36
N THR A 356 -21.69 28.70 -34.85
CA THR A 356 -22.13 29.10 -33.51
C THR A 356 -23.60 29.52 -33.48
N ARG A 357 -24.19 29.98 -34.59
CA ARG A 357 -25.62 30.32 -34.64
C ARG A 357 -26.53 29.15 -35.03
N SER A 358 -25.97 28.06 -35.54
CA SER A 358 -26.72 26.87 -35.92
C SER A 358 -27.17 26.04 -34.71
N ALA A 359 -28.26 25.28 -34.87
CA ALA A 359 -28.75 24.37 -33.86
C ALA A 359 -27.77 23.23 -33.58
N CYS A 360 -27.72 22.76 -32.33
CA CYS A 360 -26.82 21.69 -31.92
C CYS A 360 -27.11 20.39 -32.68
N TYR A 361 -26.10 19.83 -33.35
CA TYR A 361 -26.26 18.63 -34.18
C TYR A 361 -26.72 17.38 -33.40
N LEU A 362 -26.46 17.32 -32.08
CA LEU A 362 -26.80 16.20 -31.21
C LEU A 362 -28.17 16.32 -30.54
N CYS A 363 -28.68 17.54 -30.37
CA CYS A 363 -29.87 17.72 -29.53
C CYS A 363 -30.80 18.84 -29.95
N GLY A 364 -30.54 19.54 -31.05
CA GLY A 364 -31.39 20.60 -31.57
C GLY A 364 -31.34 21.93 -30.81
N TYR A 365 -30.65 22.02 -29.65
CA TYR A 365 -30.60 23.28 -28.89
C TYR A 365 -29.93 24.40 -29.68
N GLN A 366 -30.56 25.57 -29.70
CA GLN A 366 -30.05 26.79 -30.31
C GLN A 366 -30.22 27.95 -29.32
N ASP A 367 -29.31 28.91 -29.36
CA ASP A 367 -29.32 30.09 -28.51
C ASP A 367 -29.13 31.34 -29.38
N ALA A 368 -29.83 32.43 -29.05
CA ALA A 368 -29.69 33.69 -29.78
C ALA A 368 -28.26 34.27 -29.66
N HIS A 369 -27.58 34.00 -28.54
CA HIS A 369 -26.18 34.34 -28.32
C HIS A 369 -25.23 33.25 -28.85
N GLY A 370 -25.74 32.28 -29.60
CA GLY A 370 -24.98 31.18 -30.19
C GLY A 370 -24.52 30.11 -29.19
N ILE A 371 -24.11 28.97 -29.74
CA ILE A 371 -23.65 27.78 -29.03
C ILE A 371 -22.19 27.43 -29.38
N GLY A 372 -21.66 26.38 -28.75
CA GLY A 372 -20.28 25.92 -28.91
C GLY A 372 -20.01 25.20 -30.22
N ILE A 373 -18.76 24.83 -30.42
CA ILE A 373 -18.31 24.01 -31.54
C ILE A 373 -17.69 22.73 -30.95
N ASP A 374 -18.15 21.59 -31.41
CA ASP A 374 -17.54 20.28 -31.15
C ASP A 374 -16.64 19.90 -32.32
N ARG A 375 -15.51 19.27 -32.00
CA ARG A 375 -14.66 18.62 -32.99
C ARG A 375 -15.06 17.17 -33.01
N ILE A 376 -15.65 16.71 -34.11
CA ILE A 376 -16.21 15.35 -34.21
C ILE A 376 -15.10 14.35 -33.89
N ASP A 377 -13.93 14.51 -34.51
CA ASP A 377 -12.71 13.78 -34.19
C ASP A 377 -11.75 14.69 -33.39
N ASN A 378 -11.51 14.31 -32.14
CA ASN A 378 -10.59 15.01 -31.25
C ASN A 378 -9.11 14.71 -31.51
N THR A 379 -8.81 13.61 -32.21
CA THR A 379 -7.44 13.22 -32.60
C THR A 379 -6.91 14.17 -33.67
N ILE A 380 -7.79 14.68 -34.53
CA ILE A 380 -7.51 15.79 -35.44
C ILE A 380 -7.41 17.07 -34.61
N ARG A 381 -6.17 17.49 -34.31
CA ARG A 381 -5.86 18.68 -33.49
C ARG A 381 -6.08 20.02 -34.22
N LYS A 382 -7.15 20.13 -35.02
CA LYS A 382 -7.46 21.28 -35.86
C LYS A 382 -8.97 21.60 -35.84
N TYR A 383 -9.32 22.87 -35.99
CA TYR A 383 -10.67 23.35 -36.27
C TYR A 383 -10.79 23.62 -37.77
N THR A 384 -11.55 22.77 -38.47
CA THR A 384 -11.87 22.90 -39.90
C THR A 384 -13.37 22.71 -40.08
N ILE A 385 -13.94 23.16 -41.20
CA ILE A 385 -15.38 23.05 -41.43
C ILE A 385 -15.85 21.58 -41.53
N GLU A 386 -14.97 20.68 -41.98
CA GLU A 386 -15.22 19.25 -42.09
C GLU A 386 -15.27 18.59 -40.70
N ASN A 387 -14.32 18.92 -39.81
CA ASN A 387 -14.22 18.32 -38.47
C ASN A 387 -15.10 19.00 -37.42
N CYS A 388 -15.66 20.18 -37.69
CA CYS A 388 -16.43 20.95 -36.72
C CYS A 388 -17.94 20.87 -36.91
N ARG A 389 -18.69 20.79 -35.80
CA ARG A 389 -20.16 20.84 -35.80
C ARG A 389 -20.71 21.75 -34.70
N PRO A 390 -21.90 22.37 -34.92
CA PRO A 390 -22.58 23.19 -33.92
C PRO A 390 -22.96 22.34 -32.71
N CYS A 391 -22.46 22.63 -31.51
CA CYS A 391 -22.69 21.78 -30.34
C CYS A 391 -22.86 22.58 -29.04
N CYS A 392 -23.98 22.33 -28.34
CA CYS A 392 -24.20 22.94 -27.03
C CYS A 392 -23.21 22.41 -25.99
N GLY A 393 -22.93 23.21 -24.95
CA GLY A 393 -21.96 22.85 -23.91
C GLY A 393 -22.29 21.53 -23.22
N SER A 394 -23.58 21.24 -22.99
CA SER A 394 -23.98 19.98 -22.36
C SER A 394 -23.63 18.76 -23.20
N CYS A 395 -23.90 18.80 -24.51
CA CYS A 395 -23.57 17.70 -25.42
C CYS A 395 -22.06 17.55 -25.61
N ASN A 396 -21.34 18.68 -25.74
CA ASN A 396 -19.89 18.65 -25.89
C ASN A 396 -19.21 18.07 -24.64
N ASN A 397 -19.71 18.38 -23.43
CA ASN A 397 -19.23 17.78 -22.18
C ASN A 397 -19.57 16.29 -22.10
N MET A 398 -20.76 15.88 -22.55
CA MET A 398 -21.14 14.46 -22.61
C MET A 398 -20.26 13.69 -23.58
N LYS A 399 -19.96 14.24 -24.77
CA LYS A 399 -19.03 13.61 -25.71
C LYS A 399 -17.61 13.58 -25.15
N ASN A 400 -17.09 14.75 -24.77
CA ASN A 400 -15.71 14.96 -24.35
C ASN A 400 -14.73 14.30 -25.34
N ASP A 401 -14.02 13.26 -24.93
CA ASP A 401 -13.04 12.51 -25.69
C ASP A 401 -13.61 11.25 -26.36
N LEU A 402 -14.89 10.91 -26.13
CA LEU A 402 -15.53 9.81 -26.84
C LEU A 402 -15.65 10.12 -28.34
N SER A 403 -15.51 9.06 -29.15
CA SER A 403 -15.96 9.09 -30.53
C SER A 403 -17.47 9.33 -30.59
N LEU A 404 -17.95 9.82 -31.74
CA LEU A 404 -19.40 10.00 -31.93
C LEU A 404 -20.15 8.66 -31.86
N SER A 405 -19.58 7.58 -32.41
CA SER A 405 -20.17 6.23 -32.35
C SER A 405 -20.29 5.73 -30.92
N ASP A 406 -19.22 5.86 -30.12
CA ASP A 406 -19.20 5.40 -28.73
C ASP A 406 -20.21 6.18 -27.88
N LEU A 407 -20.36 7.48 -28.13
CA LEU A 407 -21.37 8.30 -27.46
C LEU A 407 -22.78 7.80 -27.78
N ILE A 408 -23.10 7.58 -29.06
CA ILE A 408 -24.42 7.15 -29.49
C ILE A 408 -24.75 5.76 -28.96
N GLU A 409 -23.82 4.81 -29.06
CA GLU A 409 -23.97 3.46 -28.51
C GLU A 409 -24.19 3.50 -26.99
N GLN A 410 -23.39 4.29 -26.28
CA GLN A 410 -23.53 4.41 -24.83
C GLN A 410 -24.86 5.07 -24.43
N CYS A 411 -25.35 6.06 -25.19
CA CYS A 411 -26.66 6.66 -24.98
C CYS A 411 -27.79 5.65 -25.24
N LYS A 412 -27.66 4.80 -26.28
CA LYS A 412 -28.63 3.76 -26.62
C LYS A 412 -28.79 2.73 -25.51
N LEU A 413 -27.68 2.23 -24.96
CA LEU A 413 -27.72 1.31 -23.82
C LEU A 413 -28.43 1.92 -22.60
N ILE A 414 -28.26 3.24 -22.38
CA ILE A 414 -28.89 3.94 -21.27
C ILE A 414 -30.39 4.16 -21.52
N SER A 415 -30.75 4.57 -22.74
CA SER A 415 -32.14 4.85 -23.10
C SER A 415 -33.02 3.61 -23.09
N GLU A 416 -32.49 2.46 -23.53
CA GLU A 416 -33.15 1.15 -23.48
C GLU A 416 -33.34 0.64 -22.03
N THR A 417 -32.49 1.10 -21.11
CA THR A 417 -32.54 0.67 -19.70
C THR A 417 -33.58 1.46 -18.88
N TRP A 418 -33.86 2.71 -19.26
CA TRP A 418 -34.57 3.66 -18.40
C TRP A 418 -35.76 4.36 -19.08
N GLU A 419 -36.87 4.46 -18.36
CA GLU A 419 -38.00 5.29 -18.74
C GLU A 419 -37.85 6.75 -18.26
N THR A 420 -38.50 7.67 -18.96
CA THR A 420 -38.53 9.10 -18.58
C THR A 420 -39.37 9.28 -17.31
N GLY A 421 -38.98 10.21 -16.44
CA GLY A 421 -39.69 10.54 -15.20
C GLY A 421 -39.17 9.83 -13.95
N SER A 422 -38.22 8.91 -14.09
CA SER A 422 -37.65 8.07 -13.02
C SER A 422 -37.05 8.87 -11.85
N PHE A 423 -36.70 10.16 -12.05
CA PHE A 423 -36.05 11.00 -11.02
C PHE A 423 -36.78 12.33 -10.78
N SER A 424 -38.08 12.39 -11.04
CA SER A 424 -38.88 13.61 -10.92
C SER A 424 -38.93 14.22 -9.52
N THR A 425 -38.68 13.43 -8.48
CA THR A 425 -38.68 13.87 -7.07
C THR A 425 -37.39 14.58 -6.64
N ILE A 426 -36.31 14.45 -7.41
CA ILE A 426 -35.03 15.08 -7.09
C ILE A 426 -35.12 16.57 -7.48
N PRO A 427 -34.76 17.51 -6.59
CA PRO A 427 -34.80 18.92 -6.90
C PRO A 427 -33.74 19.28 -7.94
N ILE A 428 -34.07 20.23 -8.82
CA ILE A 428 -33.10 20.80 -9.76
C ILE A 428 -32.11 21.65 -8.97
N SER A 429 -30.93 21.10 -8.75
CA SER A 429 -29.85 21.77 -8.05
C SER A 429 -29.20 22.88 -8.89
N LYS A 430 -28.62 23.88 -8.22
CA LYS A 430 -27.87 24.95 -8.88
C LYS A 430 -26.63 24.37 -9.55
N ASN A 431 -26.32 24.83 -10.77
CA ASN A 431 -25.16 24.38 -11.54
C ASN A 431 -23.85 24.68 -10.76
N PRO A 432 -23.07 23.65 -10.35
CA PRO A 432 -21.87 23.85 -9.55
C PRO A 432 -20.74 24.56 -10.31
N LEU A 433 -20.82 24.67 -11.65
CA LEU A 433 -19.87 25.47 -12.44
C LEU A 433 -20.13 26.99 -12.34
N LYS A 434 -21.30 27.42 -11.85
CA LYS A 434 -21.69 28.84 -11.75
C LYS A 434 -21.55 29.43 -10.34
N GLN A 435 -21.32 28.61 -9.31
CA GLN A 435 -21.09 29.10 -7.95
C GLN A 435 -19.74 28.63 -7.41
N ALA A 436 -18.76 29.53 -7.43
CA ALA A 436 -17.66 29.53 -6.48
C ALA A 436 -18.12 30.21 -5.18
N GLU A 437 -19.19 29.70 -4.56
CA GLU A 437 -19.53 30.08 -3.18
C GLU A 437 -19.12 28.92 -2.29
N SER A 438 -18.24 29.23 -1.33
CA SER A 438 -17.72 28.29 -0.35
C SER A 438 -18.89 27.61 0.37
N LYS A 439 -19.15 26.34 0.04
CA LYS A 439 -20.03 25.48 0.85
C LYS A 439 -19.35 25.28 2.20
N GLY A 440 -19.58 26.22 3.12
CA GLY A 440 -19.22 26.12 4.52
C GLY A 440 -19.86 24.86 5.09
N HIS A 441 -19.02 24.04 5.73
CA HIS A 441 -19.41 22.79 6.37
C HIS A 441 -20.51 23.01 7.41
N ILE A 442 -21.76 22.69 7.08
CA ILE A 442 -22.78 22.38 8.08
C ILE A 442 -22.74 20.87 8.23
N ILE A 443 -22.17 20.40 9.33
CA ILE A 443 -22.02 18.96 9.60
C ILE A 443 -22.50 18.71 11.03
N ASN A 444 -23.37 17.73 11.15
CA ASN A 444 -23.97 17.30 12.39
C ASN A 444 -22.89 16.80 13.38
N ALA A 445 -22.72 17.53 14.48
CA ALA A 445 -21.53 17.49 15.33
C ALA A 445 -21.47 16.30 16.31
N SER A 446 -22.55 15.54 16.46
CA SER A 446 -22.71 14.55 17.52
C SER A 446 -22.00 13.21 17.25
N LEU A 447 -21.63 12.90 16.00
CA LEU A 447 -21.17 11.56 15.61
C LEU A 447 -19.70 11.46 15.18
N ARG A 448 -18.91 12.55 15.18
CA ARG A 448 -17.50 12.48 14.74
C ARG A 448 -16.51 12.30 15.89
N LYS A 449 -15.57 11.36 15.71
CA LYS A 449 -14.26 11.38 16.39
C LYS A 449 -13.55 12.69 16.04
N HIS A 450 -13.39 13.55 17.04
CA HIS A 450 -12.85 14.90 16.87
C HIS A 450 -11.32 14.83 16.93
N TRP A 451 -10.68 14.62 15.78
CA TRP A 451 -9.23 14.46 15.67
C TRP A 451 -8.43 15.62 16.29
N LYS A 452 -8.99 16.84 16.36
CA LYS A 452 -8.37 17.96 17.07
C LYS A 452 -8.43 17.80 18.59
N ALA A 453 -9.47 17.17 19.11
CA ALA A 453 -9.59 16.89 20.54
C ALA A 453 -8.75 15.68 20.94
N ASP A 454 -8.72 14.64 20.09
CA ASP A 454 -7.83 13.49 20.25
C ASP A 454 -6.34 13.92 20.17
N GLY A 455 -5.99 14.77 19.19
CA GLY A 455 -4.64 15.33 19.07
C GLY A 455 -4.25 16.23 20.25
N LEU A 456 -5.15 17.10 20.71
CA LEU A 456 -4.89 17.94 21.89
C LEU A 456 -4.81 17.11 23.18
N TYR A 457 -5.61 16.06 23.32
CA TYR A 457 -5.51 15.12 24.45
C TYR A 457 -4.11 14.48 24.51
N TYR A 458 -3.61 13.97 23.39
CA TYR A 458 -2.26 13.40 23.35
C TYR A 458 -1.16 14.45 23.58
N ALA A 459 -1.33 15.67 23.08
CA ALA A 459 -0.41 16.77 23.36
C ALA A 459 -0.39 17.17 24.84
N ILE A 460 -1.55 17.13 25.52
CA ILE A 460 -1.66 17.37 26.97
C ILE A 460 -0.95 16.26 27.75
N LEU A 461 -1.14 14.98 27.37
CA LEU A 461 -0.46 13.86 28.01
C LEU A 461 1.06 13.91 27.83
N SER A 462 1.52 14.40 26.68
CA SER A 462 2.95 14.52 26.37
C SER A 462 3.56 15.87 26.79
N ASN A 463 2.84 16.73 27.53
CA ASN A 463 3.27 18.08 27.92
C ASN A 463 3.77 18.95 26.74
N ASN A 464 3.14 18.82 25.57
CA ASN A 464 3.47 19.57 24.35
C ASN A 464 2.28 20.40 23.87
N ALA A 465 1.45 20.88 24.79
CA ALA A 465 0.21 21.57 24.46
C ALA A 465 0.35 23.10 24.49
N GLU A 466 1.50 23.65 24.87
CA GLU A 466 1.80 25.10 24.86
C GLU A 466 1.45 25.81 23.55
N PRO A 467 1.73 25.26 22.34
CA PRO A 467 1.35 25.91 21.08
C PRO A 467 -0.16 26.15 20.94
N PHE A 468 -0.97 25.32 21.59
CA PHE A 468 -2.43 25.50 21.62
C PHE A 468 -2.84 26.70 22.46
N LEU A 469 -2.21 26.91 23.63
CA LEU A 469 -2.44 28.09 24.45
C LEU A 469 -2.03 29.35 23.69
N GLU A 470 -0.83 29.35 23.08
CA GLU A 470 -0.31 30.51 22.33
C GLU A 470 -1.26 30.94 21.20
N SER A 471 -1.82 29.96 20.47
CA SER A 471 -2.76 30.20 19.36
C SER A 471 -4.14 30.71 19.81
N ASN A 472 -4.44 30.66 21.11
CA ASN A 472 -5.75 31.03 21.68
C ASN A 472 -5.65 32.01 22.86
N LYS A 473 -4.47 32.59 23.13
CA LYS A 473 -4.20 33.45 24.29
C LYS A 473 -5.13 34.66 24.42
N GLU A 474 -5.68 35.13 23.30
CA GLU A 474 -6.63 36.25 23.23
C GLU A 474 -8.03 35.90 23.77
N ILE A 475 -8.37 34.61 23.87
CA ILE A 475 -9.71 34.09 24.24
C ILE A 475 -9.70 32.99 25.29
N PHE A 476 -8.51 32.54 25.68
CA PHE A 476 -8.30 31.39 26.53
C PHE A 476 -7.10 31.64 27.44
N THR A 477 -7.38 31.75 28.73
CA THR A 477 -6.38 32.15 29.71
C THR A 477 -5.47 30.98 30.08
N GLU A 478 -4.26 31.29 30.55
CA GLU A 478 -3.30 30.28 31.02
C GLU A 478 -3.86 29.47 32.21
N LYS A 479 -4.65 30.12 33.08
CA LYS A 479 -5.33 29.46 34.20
C LYS A 479 -6.38 28.44 33.71
N GLU A 480 -7.27 28.84 32.80
CA GLU A 480 -8.26 27.93 32.19
C GLU A 480 -7.58 26.76 31.45
N PHE A 481 -6.40 26.98 30.84
CA PHE A 481 -5.65 25.93 30.16
C PHE A 481 -5.03 24.91 31.13
N LYS A 482 -4.43 25.36 32.24
CA LYS A 482 -3.86 24.47 33.26
C LYS A 482 -4.95 23.56 33.86
N GLU A 483 -6.12 24.11 34.17
CA GLU A 483 -7.28 23.35 34.68
C GLU A 483 -7.74 22.27 33.68
N VAL A 484 -7.77 22.57 32.38
CA VAL A 484 -8.11 21.60 31.32
C VAL A 484 -7.05 20.50 31.23
N CYS A 485 -5.77 20.86 31.29
CA CYS A 485 -4.66 19.90 31.23
C CYS A 485 -4.70 18.91 32.39
N GLU A 486 -4.93 19.38 33.62
CA GLU A 486 -5.06 18.54 34.81
C GLU A 486 -6.28 17.64 34.73
N THR A 487 -7.44 18.20 34.37
CA THR A 487 -8.70 17.45 34.23
C THR A 487 -8.60 16.35 33.17
N ALA A 488 -7.95 16.64 32.04
CA ALA A 488 -7.77 15.68 30.96
C ALA A 488 -6.81 14.54 31.33
N LYS A 489 -5.75 14.82 32.11
CA LYS A 489 -4.80 13.80 32.60
C LYS A 489 -5.45 12.84 33.60
N LEU A 490 -6.41 13.32 34.40
CA LEU A 490 -7.11 12.54 35.43
C LEU A 490 -8.35 11.78 34.91
N SER A 491 -8.83 12.11 33.71
CA SER A 491 -10.06 11.53 33.14
C SER A 491 -9.81 10.32 32.25
N GLN A 492 -10.79 9.41 32.15
CA GLN A 492 -10.78 8.35 31.14
C GLN A 492 -10.74 8.95 29.73
N LYS A 493 -10.01 8.30 28.80
CA LYS A 493 -9.71 8.82 27.46
C LYS A 493 -10.94 9.37 26.73
N ASP A 494 -12.03 8.60 26.65
CA ASP A 494 -13.21 9.02 25.89
C ASP A 494 -13.90 10.23 26.50
N LYS A 495 -13.93 10.33 27.85
CA LYS A 495 -14.45 11.49 28.57
C LYS A 495 -13.55 12.71 28.40
N ALA A 496 -12.24 12.54 28.52
CA ALA A 496 -11.27 13.62 28.31
C ALA A 496 -11.37 14.20 26.89
N ILE A 497 -11.50 13.34 25.88
CA ILE A 497 -11.70 13.76 24.50
C ILE A 497 -13.01 14.55 24.34
N GLU A 498 -14.11 14.10 24.96
CA GLU A 498 -15.39 14.79 24.89
C GLU A 498 -15.37 16.18 25.56
N ASP A 499 -14.70 16.30 26.70
CA ASP A 499 -14.58 17.60 27.39
C ASP A 499 -13.66 18.57 26.63
N ILE A 500 -12.58 18.05 26.02
CA ILE A 500 -11.73 18.83 25.12
C ILE A 500 -12.52 19.28 23.86
N LYS A 501 -13.43 18.45 23.32
CA LYS A 501 -14.32 18.87 22.23
C LYS A 501 -15.18 20.06 22.63
N LYS A 502 -15.83 20.00 23.80
CA LYS A 502 -16.68 21.08 24.32
C LYS A 502 -15.88 22.38 24.47
N LEU A 503 -14.66 22.28 24.98
CA LEU A 503 -13.73 23.41 25.07
C LEU A 503 -13.45 24.02 23.69
N LEU A 504 -13.08 23.20 22.70
CA LEU A 504 -12.76 23.68 21.34
C LEU A 504 -13.95 24.39 20.69
N VAL A 505 -15.18 23.92 20.94
CA VAL A 505 -16.41 24.58 20.50
C VAL A 505 -16.62 25.91 21.21
N LYS A 506 -16.40 25.98 22.53
CA LYS A 506 -16.50 27.20 23.33
C LYS A 506 -15.51 28.27 22.85
N LEU A 507 -14.27 27.88 22.59
CA LEU A 507 -13.22 28.78 22.09
C LEU A 507 -13.55 29.29 20.69
N LYS A 508 -14.05 28.43 19.79
CA LYS A 508 -14.52 28.86 18.47
C LYS A 508 -15.62 29.92 18.58
N LYS A 509 -16.58 29.76 19.49
CA LYS A 509 -17.63 30.77 19.74
C LYS A 509 -17.07 32.07 20.31
N ARG A 510 -16.10 32.02 21.23
CA ARG A 510 -15.41 33.22 21.76
C ARG A 510 -14.68 33.97 20.64
N LYS A 511 -13.99 33.25 19.75
CA LYS A 511 -13.25 33.83 18.62
C LYS A 511 -14.16 34.56 17.62
N VAL A 512 -15.35 34.02 17.36
CA VAL A 512 -16.38 34.64 16.49
C VAL A 512 -16.98 35.92 17.10
N ARG A 513 -16.87 36.12 18.42
CA ARG A 513 -17.37 37.34 19.09
C ARG A 513 -16.34 38.48 19.17
N LEU A 514 -15.09 38.21 18.81
CA LEU A 514 -14.00 39.20 18.79
C LEU A 514 -13.72 39.77 17.39
N VAL A 515 -14.27 39.12 16.36
CA VAL A 515 -14.29 39.58 14.96
C VAL A 515 -15.67 40.17 14.70
#